data_AF-A0AAQ1F369-F1
#
_entry.id   AF-A0AAQ1F369-F1
#
_cell.length_a   1.000
_cell.length_b   1.000
_cell.length_c   1.000
_cell.angle_alpha   90.00
_cell.angle_beta   90.00
_cell.angle_gamma   90.00
#
_symmetry.space_group_name_H-M   'P 1'
#
loop_
_entity.id
_entity.type
_entity.pdbx_description
1 polymer ?
#
loop_
_entity_poly.entity_id
_entity_poly.type
_entity_poly.pdbx_seq_one_letter_code
_entity_poly.pdbx_strand_id
1 'polypeptide(L)'
;MADFVDISEMSSELQLMIGTGSHLDPAELDPLIMLASLRVLQNAAREGLNADALTILSLLLMVWVRQLRDNPDNGGLVKTTAEDLADLSGWRFERVLTSLQTLAPHILIDDLALFAEGDLEIGLAPLLHHDDADCGDLLVRYWTAHYVMRMAPKLEAAEEVVAEGLARANDLVGSGERVAKLKARWDAYRAQRGGLAHYTVYGAGADLASFVDDVSTLEGLHDAVVGLIDPANHGPLTFAQECGLLACTKLQALAISAAELQLNPVETKGVRH
;
A
#
# COMPACT_ATOMS: atom_id res chain seq x y z
N MET A 1 12.44 -3.58 33.42
CA MET A 1 11.04 -3.19 33.20
C MET A 1 10.87 -3.26 31.71
N ALA A 2 10.12 -4.25 31.23
CA ALA A 2 9.81 -4.35 29.80
C ALA A 2 8.98 -3.13 29.43
N ASP A 3 9.36 -2.43 28.38
CA ASP A 3 8.54 -1.38 27.78
C ASP A 3 7.16 -1.98 27.50
N PHE A 4 6.10 -1.29 27.92
CA PHE A 4 4.74 -1.64 27.53
C PHE A 4 4.64 -1.42 26.02
N VAL A 5 4.84 -2.48 25.23
CA VAL A 5 4.50 -2.47 23.82
C VAL A 5 2.98 -2.42 23.75
N ASP A 6 2.44 -1.36 23.15
CA ASP A 6 1.00 -1.25 22.92
C ASP A 6 0.57 -2.46 22.07
N ILE A 7 -0.45 -3.18 22.52
CA ILE A 7 -0.97 -4.38 21.86
C ILE A 7 -1.42 -4.09 20.41
N SER A 8 -1.65 -2.82 20.09
CA SER A 8 -2.04 -2.30 18.77
C SER A 8 -0.88 -1.74 17.92
N GLU A 9 0.36 -1.71 18.42
CA GLU A 9 1.48 -1.11 17.69
C GLU A 9 1.95 -2.00 16.53
N MET A 10 1.48 -1.70 15.32
CA MET A 10 2.09 -2.15 14.07
C MET A 10 3.26 -1.25 13.67
N SER A 11 4.21 -1.79 12.89
CA SER A 11 5.29 -0.98 12.30
C SER A 11 4.74 0.16 11.43
N SER A 12 5.56 1.18 11.18
CA SER A 12 5.20 2.32 10.32
C SER A 12 4.73 1.88 8.94
N GLU A 13 5.42 0.92 8.33
CA GLU A 13 5.14 0.39 7.00
C GLU A 13 3.80 -0.35 6.99
N LEU A 14 3.52 -1.10 8.05
CA LEU A 14 2.27 -1.82 8.20
C LEU A 14 1.08 -0.86 8.41
N GLN A 15 1.25 0.17 9.23
CA GLN A 15 0.26 1.24 9.39
C GLN A 15 -0.02 1.96 8.06
N LEU A 16 1.04 2.22 7.28
CA LEU A 16 0.94 2.82 5.95
C LEU A 16 0.19 1.94 4.96
N MET A 17 0.36 0.62 5.01
CA MET A 17 -0.23 -0.25 4.00
C MET A 17 -1.63 -0.73 4.35
N ILE A 18 -1.91 -1.07 5.61
CA ILE A 18 -3.16 -1.71 6.02
C ILE A 18 -3.79 -1.12 7.29
N GLY A 19 -3.25 -0.02 7.83
CA GLY A 19 -3.75 0.63 9.04
C GLY A 19 -4.13 2.10 8.82
N THR A 20 -4.00 2.89 9.89
CA THR A 20 -4.43 4.30 9.95
C THR A 20 -3.70 5.24 8.99
N GLY A 21 -2.48 4.88 8.61
CA GLY A 21 -1.66 5.64 7.67
C GLY A 21 -2.00 5.35 6.20
N SER A 22 -2.91 4.41 5.92
CA SER A 22 -3.24 4.01 4.57
C SER A 22 -4.17 5.01 3.89
N HIS A 23 -3.77 5.42 2.69
CA HIS A 23 -4.60 6.16 1.75
C HIS A 23 -5.26 5.24 0.73
N LEU A 24 -5.17 3.92 0.89
CA LEU A 24 -5.75 2.99 -0.07
C LEU A 24 -7.26 2.93 0.06
N ASP A 25 -7.92 2.72 -1.07
CA ASP A 25 -9.34 2.40 -1.05
C ASP A 25 -9.55 0.96 -0.55
N PRO A 26 -10.79 0.60 -0.12
CA PRO A 26 -11.06 -0.75 0.36
C PRO A 26 -10.72 -1.86 -0.64
N ALA A 27 -10.82 -1.59 -1.96
CA ALA A 27 -10.55 -2.56 -3.00
C ALA A 27 -9.05 -2.86 -3.18
N GLU A 28 -8.18 -1.87 -2.95
CA GLU A 28 -6.72 -2.02 -2.95
C GLU A 28 -6.18 -2.54 -1.61
N LEU A 29 -6.90 -2.31 -0.50
CA LEU A 29 -6.57 -2.83 0.84
C LEU A 29 -6.75 -4.35 0.94
N ASP A 30 -7.85 -4.88 0.39
CA ASP A 30 -8.22 -6.30 0.53
C ASP A 30 -7.10 -7.30 0.14
N PRO A 31 -6.43 -7.16 -1.03
CA PRO A 31 -5.30 -8.01 -1.39
C PRO A 31 -4.12 -7.91 -0.42
N LEU A 32 -3.86 -6.73 0.16
CA LEU A 32 -2.76 -6.51 1.11
C LEU A 32 -3.05 -7.16 2.46
N ILE A 33 -4.27 -7.02 2.96
CA ILE A 33 -4.71 -7.66 4.20
C ILE A 33 -4.65 -9.19 4.05
N MET A 34 -5.06 -9.72 2.89
CA MET A 34 -4.94 -11.14 2.58
C MET A 34 -3.48 -11.60 2.55
N LEU A 35 -2.59 -10.84 1.89
CA LEU A 35 -1.17 -11.14 1.82
C LEU A 35 -0.53 -11.12 3.22
N ALA A 36 -0.88 -10.14 4.06
CA ALA A 36 -0.44 -10.07 5.45
C ALA A 36 -0.92 -11.28 6.27
N SER A 37 -2.19 -11.66 6.14
CA SER A 37 -2.76 -12.82 6.82
C SER A 37 -2.04 -14.13 6.44
N LEU A 38 -1.75 -14.31 5.14
CA LEU A 38 -0.98 -15.46 4.66
C LEU A 38 0.45 -15.46 5.21
N ARG A 39 1.07 -14.28 5.32
CA ARG A 39 2.42 -14.14 5.88
C ARG A 39 2.44 -14.49 7.37
N VAL A 40 1.46 -14.02 8.14
CA VAL A 40 1.29 -14.36 9.55
C VAL A 40 1.18 -15.87 9.74
N LEU A 41 0.32 -16.56 8.97
CA LEU A 41 0.20 -18.02 9.04
C LEU A 41 1.50 -18.74 8.67
N GLN A 42 2.24 -18.24 7.67
CA GLN A 42 3.54 -18.83 7.30
C GLN A 42 4.58 -18.67 8.41
N ASN A 43 4.65 -17.50 9.05
CA ASN A 43 5.57 -17.25 10.15
C ASN A 43 5.24 -18.14 11.35
N ALA A 44 3.97 -18.17 11.75
CA ALA A 44 3.46 -19.05 12.79
C ALA A 44 3.79 -20.53 12.54
N ALA A 45 3.61 -21.00 11.30
CA ALA A 45 3.96 -22.38 10.94
C ALA A 45 5.47 -22.66 11.00
N ARG A 46 6.32 -21.68 10.62
CA ARG A 46 7.79 -21.81 10.72
C ARG A 46 8.26 -21.87 12.17
N GLU A 47 7.57 -21.17 13.07
CA GLU A 47 7.84 -21.22 14.51
C GLU A 47 7.36 -22.52 15.18
N GLY A 48 6.77 -23.44 14.42
CA GLY A 48 6.42 -24.78 14.88
C GLY A 48 5.05 -24.88 15.56
N LEU A 49 4.18 -23.88 15.36
CA LEU A 49 2.80 -23.95 15.86
C LEU A 49 2.07 -25.17 15.28
N ASN A 50 1.37 -25.88 16.16
CA ASN A 50 0.64 -27.08 15.78
C ASN A 50 -0.63 -26.74 14.95
N ALA A 51 -1.22 -27.75 14.31
CA ALA A 51 -2.39 -27.57 13.45
C ALA A 51 -3.60 -26.95 14.16
N ASP A 52 -3.76 -27.23 15.45
CA ASP A 52 -4.86 -26.69 16.25
C ASP A 52 -4.69 -25.20 16.51
N ALA A 53 -3.47 -24.77 16.86
CA ALA A 53 -3.10 -23.38 17.03
C ALA A 53 -3.16 -22.60 15.70
N LEU A 54 -2.70 -23.19 14.60
CA LEU A 54 -2.80 -22.57 13.26
C LEU A 54 -4.26 -22.39 12.81
N THR A 55 -5.15 -23.30 13.20
CA THR A 55 -6.59 -23.18 12.91
C THR A 55 -7.18 -22.02 13.70
N ILE A 56 -6.89 -21.91 15.01
CA ILE A 56 -7.36 -20.77 15.81
C ILE A 56 -6.77 -19.45 15.31
N LEU A 57 -5.49 -19.42 14.94
CA LEU A 57 -4.88 -18.24 14.33
C LEU A 57 -5.58 -17.84 13.02
N SER A 58 -5.99 -18.81 12.20
CA SER A 58 -6.76 -18.53 10.99
C SER A 58 -8.11 -17.89 11.29
N LEU A 59 -8.79 -18.33 12.36
CA LEU A 59 -10.03 -17.71 12.82
C LEU A 59 -9.81 -16.29 13.33
N LEU A 60 -8.75 -16.08 14.14
CA LEU A 60 -8.35 -14.76 14.61
C LEU A 60 -8.07 -13.80 13.46
N LEU A 61 -7.37 -14.26 12.41
CA LEU A 61 -7.13 -13.46 11.21
C LEU A 61 -8.42 -13.12 10.46
N MET A 62 -9.39 -14.03 10.37
CA MET A 62 -10.68 -13.71 9.76
C MET A 62 -11.45 -12.65 10.55
N VAL A 63 -11.44 -12.75 11.88
CA VAL A 63 -12.03 -11.73 12.76
C VAL A 63 -11.30 -10.40 12.60
N TRP A 64 -9.97 -10.43 12.55
CA TRP A 64 -9.14 -9.26 12.31
C TRP A 64 -9.47 -8.57 10.99
N VAL A 65 -9.51 -9.29 9.87
CA VAL A 65 -9.86 -8.73 8.55
C VAL A 65 -11.21 -8.02 8.59
N ARG A 66 -12.21 -8.63 9.26
CA ARG A 66 -13.52 -8.03 9.42
C ARG A 66 -13.44 -6.74 10.24
N GLN A 67 -12.77 -6.76 11.38
CA GLN A 67 -12.65 -5.61 12.28
C GLN A 67 -11.85 -4.46 11.66
N LEU A 68 -10.81 -4.78 10.89
CA LEU A 68 -9.99 -3.80 10.20
C LEU A 68 -10.77 -3.07 9.11
N ARG A 69 -11.71 -3.76 8.44
CA ARG A 69 -12.64 -3.15 7.49
C ARG A 69 -13.67 -2.23 8.16
N ASP A 70 -14.15 -2.62 9.35
CA ASP A 70 -15.11 -1.85 10.12
C ASP A 70 -14.46 -0.62 10.78
N ASN A 71 -13.20 -0.76 11.24
CA ASN A 71 -12.40 0.29 11.82
C ASN A 71 -10.90 0.09 11.51
N PRO A 72 -10.33 0.86 10.55
CA PRO A 72 -8.91 0.80 10.20
C PRO A 72 -7.95 1.15 11.34
N ASP A 73 -8.45 1.79 12.41
CA ASP A 73 -7.66 2.17 13.58
C ASP A 73 -7.26 0.99 14.47
N ASN A 74 -7.87 -0.19 14.27
CA ASN A 74 -7.55 -1.41 15.02
C ASN A 74 -6.31 -2.14 14.47
N GLY A 75 -5.26 -1.40 14.11
CA GLY A 75 -4.05 -1.93 13.47
C GLY A 75 -3.46 -3.10 14.27
N GLY A 76 -3.58 -4.31 13.74
CA GLY A 76 -3.07 -5.54 14.38
C GLY A 76 -3.81 -6.00 15.65
N LEU A 77 -4.89 -5.32 16.07
CA LEU A 77 -5.69 -5.68 17.24
C LEU A 77 -6.92 -6.51 16.83
N VAL A 78 -7.19 -7.58 17.59
CA VAL A 78 -8.36 -8.43 17.44
C VAL A 78 -9.14 -8.46 18.75
N LYS A 79 -10.41 -8.07 18.70
CA LYS A 79 -11.34 -8.11 19.84
C LYS A 79 -12.34 -9.24 19.69
N THR A 80 -12.24 -10.32 20.46
CA THR A 80 -13.10 -11.51 20.27
C THR A 80 -13.30 -12.28 21.58
N THR A 81 -14.15 -13.30 21.60
CA THR A 81 -14.24 -14.22 22.76
C THR A 81 -13.76 -15.63 22.42
N ALA A 82 -13.45 -16.43 23.43
CA ALA A 82 -13.13 -17.84 23.23
C ALA A 82 -14.39 -18.64 22.83
N GLU A 83 -15.56 -18.22 23.29
CA GLU A 83 -16.87 -18.73 22.88
C GLU A 83 -17.12 -18.48 21.39
N ASP A 84 -16.88 -17.26 20.87
CA ASP A 84 -17.03 -16.96 19.44
C ASP A 84 -16.10 -17.83 18.59
N LEU A 85 -14.86 -18.02 19.04
CA LEU A 85 -13.90 -18.90 18.37
C LEU A 85 -14.34 -20.37 18.43
N ALA A 86 -14.99 -20.81 19.51
CA ALA A 86 -15.57 -22.15 19.63
C ALA A 86 -16.73 -22.33 18.65
N ASP A 87 -17.62 -21.35 18.54
CA ASP A 87 -18.74 -21.35 17.60
C ASP A 87 -18.25 -21.34 16.14
N LEU A 88 -17.25 -20.52 15.81
CA LEU A 88 -16.65 -20.45 14.47
C LEU A 88 -15.91 -21.74 14.08
N SER A 89 -15.22 -22.38 15.01
CA SER A 89 -14.49 -23.63 14.77
C SER A 89 -15.37 -24.88 14.84
N GLY A 90 -16.53 -24.80 15.50
CA GLY A 90 -17.31 -25.95 15.94
C GLY A 90 -16.60 -26.80 17.00
N TRP A 91 -15.59 -26.26 17.68
CA TRP A 91 -14.84 -26.97 18.71
C TRP A 91 -15.42 -26.75 20.11
N ARG A 92 -15.02 -27.62 21.04
CA ARG A 92 -15.30 -27.37 22.46
C ARG A 92 -14.43 -26.24 22.97
N PHE A 93 -14.99 -25.45 23.88
CA PHE A 93 -14.32 -24.31 24.53
C PHE A 93 -12.93 -24.66 25.06
N GLU A 94 -12.75 -25.82 25.71
CA GLU A 94 -11.47 -26.21 26.30
C GLU A 94 -10.38 -26.44 25.24
N ARG A 95 -10.76 -26.91 24.05
CA ARG A 95 -9.82 -27.08 22.93
C ARG A 95 -9.38 -25.73 22.40
N VAL A 96 -10.30 -24.78 22.27
CA VAL A 96 -10.00 -23.40 21.86
C VAL A 96 -9.04 -22.75 22.86
N LEU A 97 -9.32 -22.88 24.15
CA LEU A 97 -8.46 -22.32 25.19
C LEU A 97 -7.04 -22.91 25.15
N THR A 98 -6.92 -24.23 24.97
CA THR A 98 -5.62 -24.90 24.83
C THR A 98 -4.84 -24.40 23.61
N SER A 99 -5.53 -24.17 22.49
CA SER A 99 -4.93 -23.59 21.29
C SER A 99 -4.49 -22.13 21.49
N LEU A 100 -5.31 -21.31 22.17
CA LEU A 100 -4.94 -19.93 22.51
C LEU A 100 -3.72 -19.87 23.43
N GLN A 101 -3.63 -20.77 24.41
CA GLN A 101 -2.44 -20.91 25.27
C GLN A 101 -1.20 -21.31 24.47
N THR A 102 -1.37 -22.13 23.42
CA THR A 102 -0.28 -22.49 22.52
C THR A 102 0.16 -21.29 21.66
N LEU A 103 -0.77 -20.41 21.28
CA LEU A 103 -0.48 -19.20 20.52
C LEU A 103 0.14 -18.09 21.37
N ALA A 104 -0.17 -18.02 22.66
CA ALA A 104 0.22 -16.92 23.57
C ALA A 104 1.71 -16.50 23.51
N PRO A 105 2.70 -17.38 23.30
CA PRO A 105 4.10 -16.95 23.14
C PRO A 105 4.37 -16.12 21.88
N HIS A 106 3.47 -16.14 20.90
CA HIS A 106 3.62 -15.56 19.57
C HIS A 106 2.71 -14.35 19.32
N ILE A 107 1.81 -14.04 20.26
CA ILE A 107 0.87 -12.93 20.18
C ILE A 107 0.90 -12.14 21.49
N LEU A 108 0.47 -10.89 21.44
CA LEU A 108 0.24 -10.10 22.64
C LEU A 108 -1.19 -10.35 23.11
N ILE A 109 -1.39 -10.59 24.40
CA ILE A 109 -2.71 -10.79 25.01
C ILE A 109 -2.75 -9.92 26.27
N ASP A 110 -3.76 -9.05 26.38
CA ASP A 110 -3.84 -8.06 27.48
C ASP A 110 -3.97 -8.73 28.86
N ASP A 111 -4.89 -9.70 29.01
CA ASP A 111 -4.95 -10.53 30.23
C ASP A 111 -5.52 -11.94 29.95
N LEU A 112 -4.67 -12.95 30.13
CA LEU A 112 -5.06 -14.37 30.11
C LEU A 112 -5.90 -14.77 31.35
N ALA A 113 -6.07 -13.93 32.36
CA ALA A 113 -6.94 -14.20 33.52
C ALA A 113 -8.38 -13.70 33.29
N LEU A 114 -8.61 -12.79 32.33
CA LEU A 114 -9.92 -12.22 32.01
C LEU A 114 -10.72 -13.04 30.97
N PHE A 115 -10.30 -14.28 30.66
CA PHE A 115 -11.10 -15.22 29.85
C PHE A 115 -12.55 -15.40 30.34
N ALA A 116 -12.83 -15.10 31.61
CA ALA A 116 -14.16 -15.22 32.20
C ALA A 116 -15.06 -13.99 32.00
N GLU A 117 -14.53 -12.84 31.59
CA GLU A 117 -15.29 -11.58 31.46
C GLU A 117 -15.69 -11.24 30.02
N GLY A 118 -15.16 -11.96 29.03
CA GLY A 118 -15.77 -12.04 27.71
C GLY A 118 -15.29 -11.03 26.66
N ASP A 119 -14.10 -10.45 26.79
CA ASP A 119 -13.45 -9.72 25.71
C ASP A 119 -11.94 -10.03 25.70
N LEU A 120 -11.47 -10.73 24.67
CA LEU A 120 -10.05 -10.96 24.40
C LEU A 120 -9.54 -9.88 23.47
N GLU A 121 -8.56 -9.11 23.95
CA GLU A 121 -7.76 -8.22 23.13
C GLU A 121 -6.45 -8.92 22.77
N ILE A 122 -6.26 -9.19 21.48
CA ILE A 122 -5.12 -9.92 20.94
C ILE A 122 -4.38 -9.05 19.93
N GLY A 123 -3.09 -8.81 20.20
CA GLY A 123 -2.17 -8.11 19.31
C GLY A 123 -1.41 -9.08 18.42
N LEU A 124 -1.52 -8.89 17.11
CA LEU A 124 -0.86 -9.67 16.07
C LEU A 124 0.51 -9.11 15.66
N ALA A 125 0.93 -7.98 16.24
CA ALA A 125 2.18 -7.29 15.90
C ALA A 125 3.42 -8.22 15.86
N PRO A 126 3.63 -9.15 16.81
CA PRO A 126 4.79 -10.05 16.76
C PRO A 126 4.80 -11.00 15.56
N LEU A 127 3.63 -11.37 15.01
CA LEU A 127 3.55 -12.23 13.82
C LEU A 127 3.70 -11.44 12.52
N LEU A 128 3.39 -10.15 12.57
CA LEU A 128 3.49 -9.22 11.45
C LEU A 128 4.93 -8.70 11.28
N HIS A 129 5.67 -8.56 12.40
CA HIS A 129 7.05 -8.14 12.41
C HIS A 129 7.93 -9.27 12.95
N HIS A 130 8.56 -10.02 12.04
CA HIS A 130 9.47 -11.12 12.39
C HIS A 130 10.83 -10.85 11.75
N ASP A 131 11.90 -11.00 12.54
CA ASP A 131 13.30 -10.90 12.09
C ASP A 131 13.48 -11.78 10.84
N ASP A 132 13.97 -11.20 9.73
CA ASP A 132 14.15 -11.79 8.38
C ASP A 132 12.91 -11.87 7.47
N ALA A 133 11.72 -11.44 7.93
CA ALA A 133 10.46 -11.76 7.27
C ALA A 133 9.41 -10.65 7.32
N ASP A 134 9.85 -9.39 7.40
CA ASP A 134 8.99 -8.23 7.62
C ASP A 134 7.82 -8.16 6.62
N CYS A 135 6.61 -8.21 7.18
CA CYS A 135 5.40 -8.10 6.40
C CYS A 135 5.26 -6.70 5.78
N GLY A 136 5.75 -5.65 6.44
CA GLY A 136 5.68 -4.27 5.93
C GLY A 136 6.36 -4.12 4.56
N ASP A 137 7.64 -4.51 4.48
CA ASP A 137 8.42 -4.52 3.24
C ASP A 137 7.75 -5.30 2.11
N LEU A 138 7.19 -6.46 2.42
CA LEU A 138 6.51 -7.31 1.45
C LEU A 138 5.28 -6.59 0.87
N LEU A 139 4.47 -5.95 1.72
CA LEU A 139 3.28 -5.22 1.30
C LEU A 139 3.63 -4.00 0.46
N VAL A 140 4.63 -3.22 0.86
CA VAL A 140 5.11 -2.05 0.11
C VAL A 140 5.61 -2.47 -1.28
N ARG A 141 6.43 -3.53 -1.35
CA ARG A 141 6.94 -4.05 -2.62
C ARG A 141 5.82 -4.55 -3.53
N TYR A 142 4.88 -5.32 -2.98
CA TYR A 142 3.75 -5.83 -3.74
C TYR A 142 2.91 -4.68 -4.30
N TRP A 143 2.54 -3.71 -3.45
CA TRP A 143 1.72 -2.59 -3.87
C TRP A 143 2.42 -1.73 -4.92
N THR A 144 3.71 -1.41 -4.71
CA THR A 144 4.51 -0.63 -5.66
C THR A 144 4.59 -1.32 -7.02
N ALA A 145 4.87 -2.63 -7.03
CA ALA A 145 4.89 -3.41 -8.26
C ALA A 145 3.54 -3.39 -8.98
N HIS A 146 2.45 -3.60 -8.24
CA HIS A 146 1.10 -3.58 -8.80
C HIS A 146 0.71 -2.20 -9.36
N TYR A 147 1.02 -1.13 -8.62
CA TYR A 147 0.81 0.24 -9.05
C TYR A 147 1.52 0.53 -10.38
N VAL A 148 2.81 0.18 -10.47
CA VAL A 148 3.62 0.39 -11.67
C VAL A 148 3.13 -0.45 -12.83
N MET A 149 2.83 -1.73 -12.62
CA MET A 149 2.29 -2.60 -13.68
C MET A 149 0.96 -2.09 -14.23
N ARG A 150 0.14 -1.44 -13.40
CA ARG A 150 -1.12 -0.81 -13.82
C ARG A 150 -0.88 0.51 -14.57
N MET A 151 0.15 1.27 -14.19
CA MET A 151 0.41 2.61 -14.70
C MET A 151 1.29 2.65 -15.94
N ALA A 152 2.32 1.82 -16.01
CA ALA A 152 3.29 1.78 -17.11
C ALA A 152 2.63 1.80 -18.51
N PRO A 153 1.70 0.89 -18.86
CA PRO A 153 1.10 0.90 -20.20
C PRO A 153 0.26 2.15 -20.48
N LYS A 154 -0.31 2.78 -19.44
CA LYS A 154 -1.12 4.00 -19.58
C LYS A 154 -0.24 5.22 -19.82
N LEU A 155 0.91 5.26 -19.17
CA LEU A 155 1.91 6.28 -19.39
C LEU A 155 2.51 6.16 -20.79
N GLU A 156 2.82 4.94 -21.25
CA GLU A 156 3.25 4.70 -22.63
C GLU A 156 2.22 5.17 -23.65
N ALA A 157 0.93 4.87 -23.44
CA ALA A 157 -0.14 5.34 -24.31
C ALA A 157 -0.30 6.87 -24.29
N ALA A 158 -0.22 7.50 -23.12
CA ALA A 158 -0.32 8.96 -23.00
C ALA A 158 0.83 9.69 -23.69
N GLU A 159 2.03 9.12 -23.71
CA GLU A 159 3.15 9.66 -24.49
C GLU A 159 2.89 9.67 -25.99
N GLU A 160 2.29 8.59 -26.51
CA GLU A 160 1.86 8.51 -27.91
C GLU A 160 0.82 9.58 -28.21
N VAL A 161 -0.21 9.72 -27.37
CA VAL A 161 -1.25 10.75 -27.49
C VAL A 161 -0.65 12.16 -27.48
N VAL A 162 0.29 12.44 -26.57
CA VAL A 162 0.97 13.75 -26.49
C VAL A 162 1.79 13.99 -27.76
N ALA A 163 2.56 13.01 -28.24
CA ALA A 163 3.39 13.16 -29.43
C ALA A 163 2.55 13.40 -30.69
N GLU A 164 1.54 12.57 -30.92
CA GLU A 164 0.62 12.72 -32.06
C GLU A 164 -0.20 14.00 -31.98
N GLY A 165 -0.64 14.35 -30.78
CA GLY A 165 -1.44 15.53 -30.56
C GLY A 165 -0.65 16.81 -30.80
N LEU A 166 0.58 16.89 -30.33
CA LEU A 166 1.47 18.02 -30.63
C LEU A 166 1.83 18.13 -32.11
N ALA A 167 1.87 17.01 -32.84
CA ALA A 167 2.02 17.03 -34.30
C ALA A 167 0.81 17.68 -34.96
N ARG A 168 -0.41 17.22 -34.62
CA ARG A 168 -1.69 17.75 -35.13
C ARG A 168 -1.94 19.21 -34.75
N ALA A 169 -1.56 19.61 -33.54
CA ALA A 169 -1.79 20.97 -33.05
C ALA A 169 -1.00 22.05 -33.81
N ASN A 170 0.03 21.68 -34.58
CA ASN A 170 0.76 22.62 -35.44
C ASN A 170 -0.08 23.19 -36.58
N ASP A 171 -1.13 22.47 -36.96
CA ASP A 171 -2.01 22.86 -38.06
C ASP A 171 -3.19 23.74 -37.56
N LEU A 172 -3.29 23.98 -36.25
CA LEU A 172 -4.35 24.80 -35.64
C LEU A 172 -4.03 26.31 -35.71
N VAL A 173 -4.87 27.05 -36.42
CA VAL A 173 -4.77 28.52 -36.54
C VAL A 173 -4.98 29.19 -35.17
N GLY A 174 -4.04 30.06 -34.76
CA GLY A 174 -4.16 30.87 -33.54
C GLY A 174 -3.65 30.24 -32.24
N SER A 175 -3.13 29.01 -32.28
CA SER A 175 -2.64 28.28 -31.09
C SER A 175 -1.12 28.30 -30.89
N GLY A 176 -0.38 29.03 -31.74
CA GLY A 176 1.08 28.91 -31.87
C GLY A 176 1.89 29.07 -30.58
N GLU A 177 1.57 30.07 -29.74
CA GLU A 177 2.30 30.29 -28.48
C GLU A 177 2.05 29.15 -27.47
N ARG A 178 0.81 28.65 -27.40
CA ARG A 178 0.43 27.55 -26.51
C ARG A 178 1.07 26.24 -26.96
N VAL A 179 1.09 25.95 -28.25
CA VAL A 179 1.77 24.78 -28.84
C VAL A 179 3.27 24.85 -28.58
N ALA A 180 3.91 26.01 -28.76
CA ALA A 180 5.34 26.18 -28.51
C ALA A 180 5.71 25.90 -27.03
N LYS A 181 4.90 26.38 -26.07
CA LYS A 181 5.09 26.09 -24.65
C LYS A 181 4.93 24.61 -24.32
N LEU A 182 3.92 23.95 -24.90
CA LEU A 182 3.71 22.51 -24.68
C LEU A 182 4.83 21.66 -25.29
N LYS A 183 5.32 22.02 -26.49
CA LYS A 183 6.49 21.37 -27.10
C LYS A 183 7.74 21.49 -26.23
N ALA A 184 8.02 22.69 -25.71
CA ALA A 184 9.17 22.88 -24.82
C ALA A 184 9.06 22.03 -23.54
N ARG A 185 7.86 21.92 -22.95
CA ARG A 185 7.63 21.04 -21.79
C ARG A 185 7.78 19.55 -22.14
N TRP A 186 7.26 19.13 -23.30
CA TRP A 186 7.41 17.77 -23.80
C TRP A 186 8.87 17.39 -24.07
N ASP A 187 9.65 18.30 -24.66
CA ASP A 187 11.06 18.09 -24.92
C ASP A 187 11.88 18.01 -23.62
N ALA A 188 11.58 18.88 -22.64
CA ALA A 188 12.19 18.82 -21.31
C ALA A 188 11.88 17.50 -20.59
N TYR A 189 10.62 17.07 -20.62
CA TYR A 189 10.19 15.79 -20.08
C TYR A 189 10.92 14.61 -20.73
N ARG A 190 11.01 14.56 -22.07
CA ARG A 190 11.76 13.52 -22.80
C ARG A 190 13.25 13.53 -22.47
N ALA A 191 13.84 14.70 -22.27
CA ALA A 191 15.25 14.82 -21.91
C ALA A 191 15.54 14.29 -20.49
N GLN A 192 14.64 14.53 -19.54
CA GLN A 192 14.72 13.97 -18.18
C GLN A 192 14.55 12.45 -18.18
N ARG A 193 13.65 11.93 -19.01
CA ARG A 193 13.36 10.50 -19.16
C ARG A 193 14.47 9.68 -19.86
N GLY A 194 15.55 10.30 -20.35
CA GLY A 194 16.62 9.59 -21.06
C GLY A 194 17.47 8.63 -20.21
N GLY A 195 17.17 8.48 -18.90
CA GLY A 195 17.87 7.60 -17.96
C GLY A 195 17.33 6.16 -17.94
N LEU A 196 18.11 5.21 -17.41
CA LEU A 196 17.73 3.79 -17.34
C LEU A 196 16.54 3.57 -16.38
N ALA A 197 15.62 2.67 -16.78
CA ALA A 197 14.56 2.02 -15.99
C ALA A 197 13.22 2.77 -15.78
N HIS A 198 12.86 3.76 -16.60
CA HIS A 198 11.53 4.40 -16.52
C HIS A 198 10.38 3.41 -16.78
N TYR A 199 9.32 3.57 -15.97
CA TYR A 199 8.12 2.71 -15.92
C TYR A 199 8.33 1.23 -15.65
N THR A 200 9.49 0.88 -15.10
CA THR A 200 9.73 -0.48 -14.62
C THR A 200 9.52 -0.55 -13.12
N VAL A 201 9.09 -1.72 -12.63
CA VAL A 201 8.99 -1.98 -11.19
C VAL A 201 10.34 -1.76 -10.50
N TYR A 202 11.45 -2.10 -11.17
CA TYR A 202 12.80 -1.89 -10.64
C TYR A 202 13.13 -0.40 -10.47
N GLY A 203 12.85 0.43 -11.48
CA GLY A 203 13.11 1.87 -11.43
C GLY A 203 12.22 2.58 -10.41
N ALA A 204 10.92 2.30 -10.44
CA ALA A 204 9.96 2.87 -9.49
C ALA A 204 10.17 2.37 -8.05
N GLY A 205 10.67 1.15 -7.86
CA GLY A 205 11.05 0.64 -6.55
C GLY A 205 12.35 1.25 -6.01
N ALA A 206 13.16 1.91 -6.85
CA ALA A 206 14.35 2.63 -6.41
C ALA A 206 14.06 4.10 -6.08
N ASP A 207 13.07 4.71 -6.75
CA ASP A 207 12.62 6.08 -6.49
C ASP A 207 11.13 6.23 -6.88
N LEU A 208 10.26 5.92 -5.93
CA LEU A 208 8.81 5.99 -6.14
C LEU A 208 8.31 7.44 -6.26
N ALA A 209 8.96 8.39 -5.59
CA ALA A 209 8.63 9.81 -5.69
C ALA A 209 8.89 10.34 -7.10
N SER A 210 10.06 10.05 -7.67
CA SER A 210 10.38 10.41 -9.05
C SER A 210 9.40 9.75 -10.04
N PHE A 211 8.95 8.52 -9.79
CA PHE A 211 7.94 7.89 -10.63
C PHE A 211 6.60 8.65 -10.57
N VAL A 212 6.16 9.10 -9.41
CA VAL A 212 4.92 9.90 -9.26
C VAL A 212 5.02 11.28 -9.91
N ASP A 213 6.20 11.90 -9.86
CA ASP A 213 6.48 13.17 -10.54
C ASP A 213 6.42 13.01 -12.06
N ASP A 214 6.95 11.90 -12.61
CA ASP A 214 6.85 11.56 -14.03
C ASP A 214 5.37 11.38 -14.43
N VAL A 215 4.60 10.61 -13.65
CA VAL A 215 3.15 10.42 -13.87
C VAL A 215 2.42 11.77 -13.91
N SER A 216 2.68 12.64 -12.93
CA SER A 216 2.00 13.93 -12.80
C SER A 216 2.37 14.90 -13.92
N THR A 217 3.63 14.88 -14.36
CA THR A 217 4.10 15.69 -15.49
C THR A 217 3.42 15.26 -16.79
N LEU A 218 3.35 13.95 -17.03
CA LEU A 218 2.75 13.40 -18.24
C LEU A 218 1.23 13.60 -18.27
N GLU A 219 0.54 13.41 -17.15
CA GLU A 219 -0.90 13.72 -16.99
C GLU A 219 -1.21 15.16 -17.41
N GLY A 220 -0.45 16.13 -16.89
CA GLY A 220 -0.64 17.54 -17.23
C GLY A 220 -0.34 17.86 -18.70
N LEU A 221 0.58 17.13 -19.33
CA LEU A 221 0.86 17.26 -20.76
C LEU A 221 -0.26 16.66 -21.61
N HIS A 222 -0.71 15.46 -21.27
CA HIS A 222 -1.81 14.75 -21.91
C HIS A 222 -3.06 15.62 -21.94
N ASP A 223 -3.54 16.06 -20.78
CA ASP A 223 -4.79 16.81 -20.65
C ASP A 223 -4.71 18.16 -21.37
N ALA A 224 -3.54 18.80 -21.38
CA ALA A 224 -3.34 20.05 -22.08
C ALA A 224 -3.34 19.90 -23.60
N VAL A 225 -2.81 18.80 -24.14
CA VAL A 225 -2.82 18.47 -25.57
C VAL A 225 -4.21 18.05 -26.01
N VAL A 226 -4.86 17.19 -25.25
CA VAL A 226 -6.22 16.72 -25.49
C VAL A 226 -7.21 17.89 -25.54
N GLY A 227 -7.18 18.76 -24.52
CA GLY A 227 -8.03 19.96 -24.48
C GLY A 227 -7.70 21.02 -25.54
N LEU A 228 -6.55 20.91 -26.21
CA LEU A 228 -6.18 21.80 -27.32
C LEU A 228 -6.76 21.31 -28.66
N ILE A 229 -6.89 20.00 -28.85
CA ILE A 229 -7.23 19.39 -30.15
C ILE A 229 -8.73 19.14 -30.30
N ASP A 230 -9.43 18.79 -29.22
CA ASP A 230 -10.88 18.54 -29.25
C ASP A 230 -11.63 19.37 -28.19
N PRO A 231 -11.90 20.66 -28.48
CA PRO A 231 -12.60 21.52 -27.55
C PRO A 231 -14.13 21.32 -27.52
N ALA A 232 -14.73 20.47 -28.37
CA ALA A 232 -16.17 20.57 -28.70
C ALA A 232 -17.02 19.29 -28.62
N ASN A 233 -16.48 18.08 -28.47
CA ASN A 233 -17.29 16.85 -28.37
C ASN A 233 -17.10 16.13 -27.05
N HIS A 234 -18.07 16.20 -26.12
CA HIS A 234 -18.20 15.38 -24.88
C HIS A 234 -16.93 15.04 -24.06
N GLY A 235 -15.79 15.68 -24.31
CA GLY A 235 -14.49 15.47 -23.68
C GLY A 235 -13.86 14.11 -24.01
N PRO A 236 -12.80 14.02 -24.84
CA PRO A 236 -11.79 12.97 -24.64
C PRO A 236 -11.45 12.89 -23.13
N LEU A 237 -11.38 11.67 -22.62
CA LEU A 237 -11.18 11.42 -21.20
C LEU A 237 -9.87 12.08 -20.75
N THR A 238 -9.91 12.79 -19.63
CA THR A 238 -8.67 13.20 -18.93
C THR A 238 -7.85 11.96 -18.61
N PHE A 239 -6.54 12.12 -18.50
CA PHE A 239 -5.64 11.02 -18.16
C PHE A 239 -6.10 10.28 -16.89
N ALA A 240 -6.56 11.02 -15.88
CA ALA A 240 -7.12 10.44 -14.65
C ALA A 240 -8.35 9.54 -14.92
N GLN A 241 -9.23 9.94 -15.84
CA GLN A 241 -10.40 9.16 -16.25
C GLN A 241 -10.03 7.93 -17.06
N GLU A 242 -9.07 8.04 -17.99
CA GLU A 242 -8.54 6.88 -18.74
C GLU A 242 -7.86 5.88 -17.82
N CYS A 243 -7.17 6.39 -16.80
CA CYS A 243 -6.45 5.55 -15.87
C CYS A 243 -7.36 4.92 -14.81
N GLY A 244 -8.58 5.40 -14.61
CA GLY A 244 -9.42 5.00 -13.47
C GLY A 244 -8.69 5.15 -12.14
N LEU A 245 -7.74 6.09 -12.06
CA LEU A 245 -6.92 6.31 -10.87
C LEU A 245 -7.75 7.09 -9.86
N LEU A 246 -7.84 6.54 -8.66
CA LEU A 246 -8.35 7.28 -7.52
C LEU A 246 -7.25 8.23 -7.03
N ALA A 247 -7.65 9.43 -6.62
CA ALA A 247 -6.71 10.43 -6.08
C ALA A 247 -5.85 9.87 -4.93
N CYS A 248 -6.37 8.88 -4.21
CA CYS A 248 -5.74 8.30 -3.05
C CYS A 248 -4.51 7.43 -3.38
N THR A 249 -4.40 6.85 -4.58
CA THR A 249 -3.23 6.06 -5.00
C THR A 249 -1.94 6.90 -5.07
N LYS A 250 -2.05 8.17 -5.52
CA LYS A 250 -0.89 9.09 -5.55
C LYS A 250 -0.47 9.50 -4.13
N LEU A 251 -1.45 9.76 -3.26
CA LEU A 251 -1.18 10.06 -1.86
C LEU A 251 -0.47 8.90 -1.17
N GLN A 252 -0.89 7.65 -1.44
CA GLN A 252 -0.21 6.47 -0.94
C GLN A 252 1.26 6.42 -1.38
N ALA A 253 1.54 6.62 -2.67
CA ALA A 253 2.91 6.58 -3.18
C ALA A 253 3.81 7.63 -2.51
N LEU A 254 3.31 8.85 -2.36
CA LEU A 254 4.04 9.93 -1.67
C LEU A 254 4.26 9.63 -0.19
N ALA A 255 3.28 9.02 0.48
CA ALA A 255 3.37 8.66 1.88
C ALA A 255 4.44 7.56 2.10
N ILE A 256 4.52 6.56 1.22
CA ILE A 256 5.57 5.54 1.22
C ILE A 256 6.95 6.20 1.03
N SER A 257 7.13 7.03 0.02
CA SER A 257 8.42 7.72 -0.22
C SER A 257 8.83 8.64 0.93
N ALA A 258 7.88 9.29 1.58
CA ALA A 258 8.16 10.12 2.76
C ALA A 258 8.64 9.28 3.95
N ALA A 259 8.07 8.09 4.15
CA ALA A 259 8.51 7.18 5.21
C ALA A 259 9.93 6.63 4.97
N GLU A 260 10.25 6.26 3.73
CA GLU A 260 11.59 5.80 3.35
C GLU A 260 12.69 6.86 3.61
N LEU A 261 12.37 8.13 3.41
CA LEU A 261 13.27 9.26 3.70
C LEU A 261 13.47 9.50 5.20
N GLN A 262 12.48 9.20 6.04
CA GLN A 262 12.61 9.31 7.50
C GLN A 262 13.46 8.18 8.08
N LEU A 263 13.39 6.99 7.49
CA LEU A 263 14.21 5.84 7.85
C LEU A 263 15.67 5.99 7.39
N ASN A 264 15.91 6.74 6.31
CA ASN A 264 17.23 7.08 5.79
C ASN A 264 17.49 8.60 5.89
N PRO A 265 17.67 9.16 7.09
CA PRO A 265 18.09 10.54 7.21
C PRO A 265 19.44 10.65 6.51
N VAL A 266 19.47 11.40 5.41
CA VAL A 266 20.68 11.68 4.64
C VAL A 266 21.80 11.94 5.64
N GLU A 267 22.86 11.12 5.61
CA GLU A 267 24.11 11.42 6.28
C GLU A 267 24.54 12.79 5.76
N THR A 268 24.21 13.82 6.52
CA THR A 268 24.69 15.18 6.29
C THR A 268 26.16 15.17 6.67
N LYS A 269 26.99 14.61 5.76
CA LYS A 269 28.44 14.69 5.85
C LYS A 269 28.79 16.16 5.95
N GLY A 270 29.34 16.50 7.11
CA GLY A 270 29.47 17.85 7.63
C GLY A 270 30.00 18.86 6.64
N VAL A 271 29.24 19.95 6.50
CA VAL A 271 29.82 21.26 6.19
C VAL A 271 30.50 21.72 7.48
N ARG A 272 31.82 21.53 7.57
CA ARG A 272 32.63 22.21 8.58
C ARG A 272 32.68 23.69 8.21
N HIS A 273 32.17 24.53 9.10
CA HIS A 273 32.53 25.94 9.17
C HIS A 273 33.98 26.11 9.64
#